data_AF-A0ABD6VRP4-F1
#
_entry.id   AF-A0ABD6VRP4-F1
#
_cell.length_a   1.000
_cell.length_b   1.000
_cell.length_c   1.000
_cell.angle_alpha   90.00
_cell.angle_beta   90.00
_cell.angle_gamma   90.00
#
_symmetry.space_group_name_H-M   'P 1'
#
loop_
_entity.id
_entity.type
_entity.pdbx_description
1 polymer ?
#
loop_
_entity_poly.entity_id
_entity_poly.type
_entity_poly.pdbx_seq_one_letter_code
_entity_poly.pdbx_strand_id
1 'polypeptide(L)'
;MKVLSTSSVTHDFSHVVLTQQNNVGQSRWSVRRAQLTTLLLSVVVVFCFITSTYAANVASFKMSSQTFADRMNANLTKLNIPLKLTIKLEKGTSVDDFQHIFNEYVGLIGSVESKSQQLNGIVLLSAASEPAETTRQNLQIVTAAFSALLGENNLESPEVTEMMFGLLQDSQASGKGVRQVGKVRFTATTNEDTDIIFTAEPVL
;
A
#
# COMPACT_ATOMS: atom_id res chain seq x y z
N MET A 1 40.88 19.37 65.97
CA MET A 1 41.25 20.77 65.65
C MET A 1 41.44 20.88 64.15
N LYS A 2 40.69 21.79 63.50
CA LYS A 2 40.90 22.43 62.17
C LYS A 2 40.99 21.53 60.90
N VAL A 3 40.25 21.65 59.79
CA VAL A 3 39.50 22.70 59.04
C VAL A 3 40.13 22.87 57.62
N LEU A 4 39.25 22.82 56.59
CA LEU A 4 39.33 23.34 55.19
C LEU A 4 40.34 22.71 54.21
N SER A 5 39.91 22.12 53.08
CA SER A 5 39.51 22.75 51.79
C SER A 5 40.54 23.70 51.17
N THR A 6 41.05 23.35 49.98
CA THR A 6 41.13 24.23 48.79
C THR A 6 41.35 23.43 47.49
N SER A 7 40.66 23.90 46.46
CA SER A 7 40.61 23.60 45.02
C SER A 7 41.91 23.54 44.20
N SER A 8 41.89 22.84 43.04
CA SER A 8 42.08 23.46 41.69
C SER A 8 42.00 22.46 40.50
N VAL A 9 40.95 22.60 39.68
CA VAL A 9 40.93 22.81 38.20
C VAL A 9 41.78 21.93 37.23
N THR A 10 41.03 21.12 36.44
CA THR A 10 41.10 20.68 35.01
C THR A 10 42.33 20.05 34.36
N HIS A 11 42.12 18.84 33.83
CA HIS A 11 42.18 18.37 32.41
C HIS A 11 42.28 16.82 32.48
N ASP A 12 41.79 15.95 31.61
CA ASP A 12 40.94 15.94 30.41
C ASP A 12 40.64 14.43 30.16
N PHE A 13 39.77 14.11 29.22
CA PHE A 13 39.39 12.76 28.75
C PHE A 13 38.34 12.01 29.59
N SER A 14 37.14 12.59 29.64
CA SER A 14 35.92 11.77 29.65
C SER A 14 35.87 10.95 28.35
N HIS A 15 36.02 9.63 28.47
CA HIS A 15 35.51 8.70 27.47
C HIS A 15 33.98 8.82 27.45
N VAL A 16 33.48 9.78 26.69
CA VAL A 16 32.10 9.77 26.21
C VAL A 16 32.03 8.59 25.25
N VAL A 17 31.52 7.47 25.75
CA VAL A 17 30.92 6.45 24.90
C VAL A 17 29.73 7.13 24.24
N LEU A 18 29.97 7.64 23.03
CA LEU A 18 28.89 8.01 22.11
C LEU A 18 28.12 6.73 21.81
N THR A 19 26.92 6.61 22.37
CA THR A 19 25.92 5.66 21.88
C THR A 19 25.62 6.01 20.43
N GLN A 20 26.29 5.33 19.50
CA GLN A 20 25.98 5.28 18.08
C GLN A 20 24.70 4.45 17.88
N GLN A 21 23.58 4.97 18.38
CA GLN A 21 22.24 4.48 18.08
C GLN A 21 21.54 5.57 17.28
N ASN A 22 21.32 5.30 15.98
CA ASN A 22 20.11 5.67 15.21
C ASN A 22 20.28 5.67 13.68
N ASN A 23 21.46 5.35 13.13
CA ASN A 23 21.62 5.40 11.66
C ASN A 23 21.16 4.14 10.89
N VAL A 24 21.04 2.98 11.55
CA VAL A 24 20.68 1.72 10.86
C VAL A 24 19.18 1.63 10.55
N GLY A 25 18.33 2.20 11.40
CA GLY A 25 16.88 2.27 11.15
C GLY A 25 16.53 3.23 10.02
N GLN A 26 17.16 4.42 10.01
CA GLN A 26 16.97 5.42 8.94
C GLN A 26 17.48 4.95 7.59
N SER A 27 18.64 4.26 7.53
CA SER A 27 19.19 3.76 6.26
C SER A 27 18.35 2.62 5.67
N ARG A 28 17.85 1.70 6.51
CA ARG A 28 16.91 0.66 6.06
C ARG A 28 15.58 1.24 5.61
N TRP A 29 15.13 2.31 6.26
CA TRP A 29 13.87 2.99 5.92
C TRP A 29 13.96 3.73 4.57
N SER A 30 15.08 4.43 4.31
CA SER A 30 15.28 5.10 3.04
C SER A 30 15.45 4.12 1.88
N VAL A 31 16.17 3.01 2.10
CA VAL A 31 16.37 1.95 1.10
C VAL A 31 15.04 1.27 0.74
N ARG A 32 14.23 0.89 1.73
CA ARG A 32 12.94 0.21 1.46
C ARG A 32 11.92 1.14 0.80
N ARG A 33 11.86 2.42 1.22
CA ARG A 33 11.05 3.42 0.50
C ARG A 33 11.51 3.60 -0.93
N ALA A 34 12.82 3.64 -1.19
CA ALA A 34 13.35 3.75 -2.54
C ALA A 34 12.99 2.51 -3.39
N GLN A 35 13.05 1.31 -2.81
CA GLN A 35 12.63 0.07 -3.49
C GLN A 35 11.13 0.07 -3.81
N LEU A 36 10.26 0.41 -2.84
CA LEU A 36 8.81 0.51 -3.07
C LEU A 36 8.48 1.57 -4.13
N THR A 37 9.17 2.72 -4.09
CA THR A 37 9.00 3.77 -5.09
C THR A 37 9.45 3.31 -6.48
N THR A 38 10.56 2.56 -6.56
CA THR A 38 11.06 1.97 -7.82
C THR A 38 10.11 0.90 -8.35
N LEU A 39 9.54 0.08 -7.46
CA LEU A 39 8.55 -0.94 -7.79
C LEU A 39 7.26 -0.29 -8.30
N LEU A 40 6.76 0.75 -7.62
CA LEU A 40 5.63 1.56 -8.07
C LEU A 40 5.90 2.14 -9.45
N LEU A 41 7.08 2.74 -9.70
CA LEU A 41 7.47 3.24 -11.01
C LEU A 41 7.48 2.13 -12.08
N SER A 42 8.02 0.96 -11.76
CA SER A 42 8.11 -0.17 -12.70
C SER A 42 6.73 -0.71 -13.05
N VAL A 43 5.81 -0.75 -12.08
CA VAL A 43 4.41 -1.13 -12.28
C VAL A 43 3.65 -0.07 -13.07
N VAL A 44 3.88 1.23 -12.84
CA VAL A 44 3.34 2.31 -13.68
C VAL A 44 3.72 2.09 -15.13
N VAL A 45 4.99 1.77 -15.41
CA VAL A 45 5.45 1.48 -16.77
C VAL A 45 4.68 0.31 -17.38
N VAL A 46 4.48 -0.79 -16.65
CA VAL A 46 3.66 -1.93 -17.11
C VAL A 46 2.20 -1.54 -17.30
N PHE A 47 1.62 -0.71 -16.42
CA PHE A 47 0.23 -0.26 -16.50
C PHE A 47 -0.03 0.69 -17.67
N CYS A 48 0.95 1.55 -18.01
CA CYS A 48 0.94 2.38 -19.21
C CYS A 48 0.89 1.53 -20.49
N PHE A 49 1.44 0.31 -20.48
CA PHE A 49 1.42 -0.58 -21.65
C PHE A 49 0.18 -1.47 -21.75
N ILE A 50 -0.55 -1.72 -20.65
CA ILE A 50 -1.78 -2.55 -20.67
C ILE A 50 -3.03 -1.73 -21.05
N THR A 51 -3.02 -0.41 -20.84
CA THR A 51 -4.19 0.46 -21.10
C THR A 51 -4.24 1.05 -22.52
N SER A 52 -3.38 0.59 -23.43
CA SER A 52 -3.40 1.04 -24.83
C SER A 52 -4.51 0.37 -25.64
N THR A 53 -5.77 0.69 -25.35
CA THR A 53 -6.84 0.62 -26.35
C THR A 53 -7.78 1.82 -26.18
N TYR A 54 -7.55 2.83 -27.01
CA TYR A 54 -8.58 3.81 -27.35
C TYR A 54 -9.81 3.07 -27.91
N ALA A 55 -10.80 2.82 -27.07
CA ALA A 55 -12.12 2.37 -27.48
C ALA A 55 -13.15 2.87 -26.48
N ALA A 56 -14.24 3.45 -26.98
CA ALA A 56 -15.44 3.64 -26.18
C ALA A 56 -15.82 2.30 -25.50
N ASN A 57 -16.08 2.33 -24.19
CA ASN A 57 -16.29 1.19 -23.27
C ASN A 57 -15.04 0.63 -22.56
N VAL A 58 -14.21 1.49 -21.96
CA VAL A 58 -13.32 1.01 -20.87
C VAL A 58 -14.21 0.63 -19.69
N ALA A 59 -14.17 -0.64 -19.28
CA ALA A 59 -14.89 -1.10 -18.10
C ALA A 59 -14.47 -0.26 -16.89
N SER A 60 -15.42 0.14 -16.05
CA SER A 60 -15.17 0.97 -14.87
C SER A 60 -15.88 0.39 -13.65
N PHE A 61 -15.41 0.78 -12.47
CA PHE A 61 -16.09 0.49 -11.21
C PHE A 61 -17.36 1.31 -11.01
N LYS A 62 -17.73 2.18 -11.97
CA LYS A 62 -18.82 3.16 -11.84
C LYS A 62 -18.71 4.00 -10.56
N MET A 63 -17.49 4.30 -10.13
CA MET A 63 -17.19 5.09 -8.95
C MET A 63 -16.08 6.10 -9.26
N SER A 64 -16.11 7.27 -8.61
CA SER A 64 -15.00 8.22 -8.70
C SER A 64 -13.84 7.76 -7.82
N SER A 65 -12.63 8.25 -8.12
CA SER A 65 -11.46 8.04 -7.27
C SER A 65 -11.69 8.59 -5.86
N GLN A 66 -12.32 9.75 -5.71
CA GLN A 66 -12.63 10.35 -4.41
C GLN A 66 -13.63 9.48 -3.61
N THR A 67 -14.67 8.96 -4.26
CA THR A 67 -15.62 8.02 -3.61
C THR A 67 -14.91 6.77 -3.09
N PHE A 68 -13.95 6.25 -3.86
CA PHE A 68 -13.11 5.15 -3.41
C PHE A 68 -12.25 5.55 -2.19
N ALA A 69 -11.63 6.73 -2.21
CA ALA A 69 -10.85 7.24 -1.08
C ALA A 69 -11.67 7.39 0.20
N ASP A 70 -12.89 7.94 0.09
CA ASP A 70 -13.78 8.15 1.23
C ASP A 70 -14.18 6.81 1.86
N ARG A 71 -14.53 5.81 1.04
CA ARG A 71 -14.86 4.45 1.49
C ARG A 71 -13.66 3.73 2.11
N MET A 72 -12.49 3.85 1.47
CA MET A 72 -11.27 3.26 2.02
C MET A 72 -10.91 3.88 3.37
N ASN A 73 -10.99 5.20 3.49
CA ASN A 73 -10.73 5.90 4.75
C ASN A 73 -11.73 5.52 5.85
N ALA A 74 -13.01 5.31 5.50
CA ALA A 74 -14.00 4.79 6.43
C ALA A 74 -13.62 3.37 6.92
N ASN A 75 -13.20 2.48 6.02
CA ASN A 75 -12.73 1.14 6.38
C ASN A 75 -11.47 1.17 7.28
N LEU A 76 -10.48 2.01 6.96
CA LEU A 76 -9.27 2.18 7.79
C LEU A 76 -9.62 2.69 9.20
N THR A 77 -10.55 3.64 9.29
CA THR A 77 -11.05 4.16 10.57
C THR A 77 -11.71 3.07 11.40
N LYS A 78 -12.56 2.23 10.79
CA LYS A 78 -13.19 1.08 11.47
C LYS A 78 -12.18 0.07 12.00
N LEU A 79 -11.08 -0.11 11.28
CA LEU A 79 -9.98 -1.00 11.67
C LEU A 79 -9.04 -0.39 12.72
N ASN A 80 -9.28 0.84 13.17
CA ASN A 80 -8.36 1.62 14.01
C ASN A 80 -6.95 1.74 13.41
N ILE A 81 -6.85 1.82 12.08
CA ILE A 81 -5.58 2.04 11.37
C ILE A 81 -5.43 3.56 11.14
N PRO A 82 -4.44 4.22 11.75
CA PRO A 82 -4.28 5.68 11.70
C PRO A 82 -3.61 6.16 10.40
N LEU A 83 -4.07 5.64 9.26
CA LEU A 83 -3.58 5.97 7.92
C LEU A 83 -4.73 6.55 7.11
N LYS A 84 -4.40 7.38 6.11
CA LYS A 84 -5.41 8.05 5.28
C LYS A 84 -4.99 8.09 3.82
N LEU A 85 -5.81 7.49 2.96
CA LEU A 85 -5.71 7.66 1.53
C LEU A 85 -6.04 9.11 1.16
N THR A 86 -5.07 9.76 0.54
CA THR A 86 -5.23 11.07 -0.10
C THR A 86 -4.94 10.93 -1.58
N ILE A 87 -5.90 11.29 -2.42
CA ILE A 87 -5.77 11.19 -3.87
C ILE A 87 -5.24 12.51 -4.43
N LYS A 88 -4.15 12.41 -5.17
CA LYS A 88 -3.63 13.46 -6.04
C LYS A 88 -3.57 12.87 -7.43
N LEU A 89 -4.49 13.30 -8.30
CA LEU A 89 -4.53 12.81 -9.67
C LEU A 89 -3.43 13.47 -10.50
N GLU A 90 -2.63 12.64 -11.16
CA GLU A 90 -1.68 13.05 -12.19
C GLU A 90 -2.34 12.83 -13.55
N LYS A 91 -2.31 13.86 -14.41
CA LYS A 91 -3.00 13.81 -15.70
C LYS A 91 -2.18 13.03 -16.72
N GLY A 92 -2.80 12.03 -17.33
CA GLY A 92 -2.24 11.32 -18.47
C GLY A 92 -2.94 11.67 -19.78
N THR A 93 -2.53 11.02 -20.86
CA THR A 93 -3.11 11.23 -22.21
C THR A 93 -4.45 10.51 -22.40
N SER A 94 -4.62 9.33 -21.81
CA SER A 94 -5.83 8.51 -21.91
C SER A 94 -6.39 8.08 -20.55
N VAL A 95 -5.54 8.02 -19.53
CA VAL A 95 -5.84 7.58 -18.18
C VAL A 95 -5.12 8.54 -17.24
N ASP A 96 -5.84 9.06 -16.26
CA ASP A 96 -5.26 9.78 -15.12
C ASP A 96 -4.92 8.73 -14.05
N ASP A 97 -3.84 8.92 -13.31
CA ASP A 97 -3.47 8.00 -12.23
C ASP A 97 -3.32 8.74 -10.89
N PHE A 98 -3.29 7.98 -9.81
CA PHE A 98 -2.85 8.48 -8.51
C PHE A 98 -2.02 7.41 -7.83
N GLN A 99 -1.06 7.88 -7.05
CA GLN A 99 -0.19 7.02 -6.26
C GLN A 99 -0.30 7.41 -4.79
N HIS A 100 -0.32 6.41 -3.92
CA HIS A 100 -0.35 6.62 -2.48
C HIS A 100 0.48 5.55 -1.77
N ILE A 101 1.31 5.99 -0.83
CA ILE A 101 2.09 5.12 0.04
C ILE A 101 1.49 5.22 1.44
N PHE A 102 0.90 4.12 1.93
CA PHE A 102 0.28 4.07 3.26
C PHE A 102 1.35 3.99 4.35
N ASN A 103 2.34 3.13 4.13
CA ASN A 103 3.51 2.94 4.98
C ASN A 103 4.68 2.44 4.11
N GLU A 104 5.83 2.13 4.70
CA GLU A 104 6.99 1.64 3.94
C GLU A 104 6.80 0.26 3.27
N TYR A 105 5.69 -0.43 3.51
CA TYR A 105 5.40 -1.79 3.02
C TYR A 105 4.18 -1.87 2.11
N VAL A 106 3.32 -0.84 2.09
CA VAL A 106 2.07 -0.85 1.33
C VAL A 106 1.94 0.39 0.46
N GLY A 107 1.98 0.17 -0.85
CA GLY A 107 1.70 1.16 -1.88
C GLY A 107 0.41 0.85 -2.63
N LEU A 108 -0.22 1.89 -3.16
CA LEU A 108 -1.42 1.83 -3.99
C LEU A 108 -1.24 2.71 -5.21
N ILE A 109 -1.56 2.18 -6.38
CA ILE A 109 -1.75 2.91 -7.63
C ILE A 109 -3.21 2.74 -8.03
N GLY A 110 -3.89 3.82 -8.36
CA GLY A 110 -5.21 3.76 -8.96
C GLY A 110 -5.23 4.48 -10.30
N SER A 111 -6.11 4.01 -11.17
CA SER A 111 -6.26 4.52 -12.52
C SER A 111 -7.68 4.97 -12.78
N VAL A 112 -7.82 6.08 -13.49
CA VAL A 112 -9.07 6.79 -13.73
C VAL A 112 -9.17 7.08 -15.22
N GLU A 113 -10.26 6.66 -15.85
CA GLU A 113 -10.48 6.96 -17.26
C GLU A 113 -10.73 8.46 -17.44
N SER A 114 -9.90 9.15 -18.24
CA SER A 114 -9.84 10.62 -18.22
C SER A 114 -11.15 11.30 -18.69
N LYS A 115 -12.01 10.63 -19.46
CA LYS A 115 -13.26 11.23 -19.96
C LYS A 115 -14.41 11.15 -18.97
N SER A 116 -14.65 9.98 -18.40
CA SER A 116 -15.71 9.69 -17.44
C SER A 116 -15.31 10.02 -16.01
N GLN A 117 -14.00 10.18 -15.75
CA GLN A 117 -13.43 10.38 -14.41
C GLN A 117 -13.81 9.25 -13.43
N GLN A 118 -14.01 8.04 -13.98
CA GLN A 118 -14.33 6.85 -13.21
C GLN A 118 -13.09 6.00 -13.00
N LEU A 119 -12.95 5.46 -11.78
CA LEU A 119 -11.93 4.50 -11.43
C LEU A 119 -12.08 3.25 -12.31
N ASN A 120 -11.00 2.84 -12.95
CA ASN A 120 -10.98 1.70 -13.89
C ASN A 120 -9.96 0.61 -13.50
N GLY A 121 -9.15 0.82 -12.47
CA GLY A 121 -8.26 -0.20 -11.93
C GLY A 121 -7.54 0.27 -10.68
N ILE A 122 -7.14 -0.68 -9.83
CA ILE A 122 -6.19 -0.44 -8.75
C ILE A 122 -5.14 -1.55 -8.69
N VAL A 123 -3.95 -1.18 -8.23
CA VAL A 123 -2.85 -2.09 -7.89
C VAL A 123 -2.36 -1.76 -6.50
N LEU A 124 -2.30 -2.74 -5.61
CA LEU A 124 -1.62 -2.62 -4.32
C LEU A 124 -0.40 -3.50 -4.27
N LEU A 125 0.67 -2.96 -3.70
CA LEU A 125 1.93 -3.64 -3.47
C LEU A 125 2.06 -3.81 -1.97
N SER A 126 2.22 -5.05 -1.50
CA SER A 126 2.39 -5.36 -0.07
C SER A 126 3.64 -6.20 0.11
N ALA A 127 4.61 -5.68 0.86
CA ALA A 127 5.76 -6.48 1.28
C ALA A 127 5.33 -7.51 2.33
N ALA A 128 5.67 -8.80 2.12
CA ALA A 128 5.32 -9.88 3.05
C ALA A 128 6.49 -10.39 3.90
N SER A 129 7.70 -9.86 3.71
CA SER A 129 8.93 -10.25 4.43
C SER A 129 9.07 -9.66 5.84
N GLU A 130 7.97 -9.19 6.44
CA GLU A 130 7.95 -8.48 7.72
C GLU A 130 7.41 -9.33 8.88
N PRO A 131 7.58 -8.89 10.14
CA PRO A 131 6.99 -9.55 11.30
C PRO A 131 5.47 -9.74 11.15
N ALA A 132 4.93 -10.81 11.74
CA ALA A 132 3.54 -11.22 11.56
C ALA A 132 2.51 -10.10 11.81
N GLU A 133 2.75 -9.23 12.79
CA GLU A 133 1.89 -8.08 13.08
C GLU A 133 1.86 -7.03 11.95
N THR A 134 3.02 -6.76 11.33
CA THR A 134 3.13 -5.86 10.18
C THR A 134 2.42 -6.46 8.96
N THR A 135 2.64 -7.74 8.70
CA THR A 135 1.96 -8.46 7.61
C THR A 135 0.44 -8.45 7.81
N ARG A 136 -0.04 -8.64 9.05
CA ARG A 136 -1.46 -8.55 9.39
C ARG A 136 -2.03 -7.17 9.07
N GLN A 137 -1.39 -6.09 9.52
CA GLN A 137 -1.87 -4.73 9.26
C GLN A 137 -1.84 -4.40 7.75
N ASN A 138 -0.81 -4.83 7.02
CA ASN A 138 -0.71 -4.64 5.58
C ASN A 138 -1.87 -5.34 4.85
N LEU A 139 -2.19 -6.58 5.23
CA LEU A 139 -3.35 -7.28 4.68
C LEU A 139 -4.67 -6.62 5.06
N GLN A 140 -4.79 -6.02 6.26
CA GLN A 140 -5.96 -5.23 6.62
C GLN A 140 -6.14 -3.98 5.73
N ILE A 141 -5.04 -3.32 5.33
CA ILE A 141 -5.08 -2.20 4.37
C ILE A 141 -5.54 -2.68 2.98
N VAL A 142 -5.03 -3.82 2.51
CA VAL A 142 -5.45 -4.42 1.22
C VAL A 142 -6.93 -4.80 1.25
N THR A 143 -7.38 -5.47 2.31
CA THR A 143 -8.79 -5.83 2.51
C THR A 143 -9.68 -4.59 2.56
N ALA A 144 -9.23 -3.51 3.20
CA ALA A 144 -9.95 -2.24 3.24
C ALA A 144 -10.11 -1.62 1.83
N ALA A 145 -9.08 -1.71 0.98
CA ALA A 145 -9.15 -1.25 -0.41
C ALA A 145 -10.12 -2.10 -1.26
N PHE A 146 -10.04 -3.43 -1.18
CA PHE A 146 -10.94 -4.31 -1.93
C PHE A 146 -12.40 -4.17 -1.46
N SER A 147 -12.62 -4.05 -0.14
CA SER A 147 -13.94 -3.75 0.42
C SER A 147 -14.48 -2.41 -0.10
N ALA A 148 -13.66 -1.37 -0.22
CA ALA A 148 -14.08 -0.07 -0.73
C ALA A 148 -14.60 -0.13 -2.18
N LEU A 149 -14.06 -1.03 -3.00
CA LEU A 149 -14.51 -1.27 -4.38
C LEU A 149 -15.88 -1.96 -4.45
N LEU A 150 -16.19 -2.84 -3.49
CA LEU A 150 -17.38 -3.71 -3.54
C LEU A 150 -18.68 -3.04 -3.05
N GLY A 151 -18.63 -1.82 -2.52
CA GLY A 151 -19.83 -1.10 -2.07
C GLY A 151 -19.72 -0.61 -0.63
N GLU A 152 -20.82 -0.16 -0.03
CA GLU A 152 -20.79 0.46 1.29
C GLU A 152 -20.35 -0.53 2.38
N ASN A 153 -19.12 -0.35 2.85
CA ASN A 153 -18.62 -0.80 4.15
C ASN A 153 -18.78 -2.30 4.45
N ASN A 154 -18.59 -3.14 3.43
CA ASN A 154 -18.64 -4.60 3.49
C ASN A 154 -17.38 -5.23 4.12
N LEU A 155 -16.65 -4.51 4.98
CA LEU A 155 -15.38 -5.00 5.53
C LEU A 155 -15.57 -6.29 6.34
N GLU A 156 -16.72 -6.42 7.01
CA GLU A 156 -17.13 -7.58 7.78
C GLU A 156 -18.00 -8.56 6.96
N SER A 157 -18.16 -8.31 5.65
CA SER A 157 -18.91 -9.22 4.79
C SER A 157 -18.19 -10.57 4.69
N PRO A 158 -18.92 -11.69 4.82
CA PRO A 158 -18.37 -13.01 4.52
C PRO A 158 -17.75 -13.06 3.12
N GLU A 159 -18.35 -12.37 2.15
CA GLU A 159 -17.87 -12.33 0.77
C GLU A 159 -16.46 -11.74 0.64
N VAL A 160 -16.16 -10.64 1.37
CA VAL A 160 -14.83 -10.02 1.37
C VAL A 160 -13.81 -10.93 2.06
N THR A 161 -14.22 -11.57 3.15
CA THR A 161 -13.34 -12.47 3.92
C THR A 161 -13.00 -13.73 3.12
N GLU A 162 -14.00 -14.38 2.52
CA GLU A 162 -13.83 -15.58 1.69
C GLU A 162 -13.03 -15.27 0.43
N MET A 163 -13.28 -14.13 -0.21
CA MET A 163 -12.52 -13.66 -1.36
C MET A 163 -11.04 -13.46 -1.00
N MET A 164 -10.74 -12.73 0.09
CA MET A 164 -9.35 -12.49 0.50
C MET A 164 -8.64 -13.77 0.91
N PHE A 165 -9.31 -14.63 1.69
CA PHE A 165 -8.74 -15.92 2.10
C PHE A 165 -8.40 -16.79 0.89
N GLY A 166 -9.35 -16.94 -0.04
CA GLY A 166 -9.15 -17.73 -1.25
C GLY A 166 -8.06 -17.16 -2.17
N LEU A 167 -7.99 -15.83 -2.32
CA LEU A 167 -6.92 -15.17 -3.08
C LEU A 167 -5.54 -15.51 -2.51
N LEU A 168 -5.37 -15.36 -1.20
CA LEU A 168 -4.09 -15.59 -0.54
C LEU A 168 -3.71 -17.06 -0.58
N GLN A 169 -4.65 -17.96 -0.31
CA GLN A 169 -4.43 -19.40 -0.36
C GLN A 169 -3.92 -19.84 -1.73
N ASP A 170 -4.61 -19.43 -2.79
CA ASP A 170 -4.23 -19.82 -4.16
C ASP A 170 -2.92 -19.17 -4.60
N SER A 171 -2.70 -17.90 -4.22
CA SER A 171 -1.45 -17.18 -4.50
C SER A 171 -0.24 -17.83 -3.82
N GLN A 172 -0.41 -18.32 -2.59
CA GLN A 172 0.64 -19.05 -1.88
C GLN A 172 0.88 -20.45 -2.46
N ALA A 173 -0.18 -21.14 -2.90
CA ALA A 173 -0.06 -22.49 -3.43
C ALA A 173 0.50 -22.54 -4.87
N SER A 174 0.20 -21.53 -5.69
CA SER A 174 0.48 -21.56 -7.14
C SER A 174 1.19 -20.33 -7.70
N GLY A 175 1.53 -19.36 -6.85
CA GLY A 175 2.08 -18.06 -7.25
C GLY A 175 1.03 -17.05 -7.72
N LYS A 176 -0.23 -17.47 -7.96
CA LYS A 176 -1.31 -16.57 -8.40
C LYS A 176 -2.69 -17.02 -7.92
N GLY A 177 -3.39 -16.14 -7.20
CA GLY A 177 -4.80 -16.28 -6.84
C GLY A 177 -5.67 -15.35 -7.68
N VAL A 178 -6.84 -15.83 -8.13
CA VAL A 178 -7.83 -15.01 -8.84
C VAL A 178 -9.21 -15.27 -8.24
N ARG A 179 -9.95 -14.21 -7.93
CA ARG A 179 -11.35 -14.26 -7.49
C ARG A 179 -12.15 -13.22 -8.24
N GLN A 180 -13.43 -13.52 -8.50
CA GLN A 180 -14.34 -12.54 -9.07
C GLN A 180 -15.54 -12.40 -8.14
N VAL A 181 -15.84 -11.16 -7.77
CA VAL A 181 -17.02 -10.82 -6.97
C VAL A 181 -17.82 -9.78 -7.74
N GLY A 182 -19.06 -10.13 -8.08
CA GLY A 182 -19.88 -9.33 -8.99
C GLY A 182 -19.17 -9.03 -10.31
N LYS A 183 -18.97 -7.74 -10.60
CA LYS A 183 -18.28 -7.24 -11.80
C LYS A 183 -16.83 -6.85 -11.55
N VAL A 184 -16.22 -7.32 -10.47
CA VAL A 184 -14.82 -7.01 -10.13
C VAL A 184 -14.00 -8.30 -10.07
N ARG A 185 -12.91 -8.33 -10.83
CA ARG A 185 -11.89 -9.38 -10.76
C ARG A 185 -10.77 -8.90 -9.86
N PHE A 186 -10.44 -9.70 -8.85
CA PHE A 186 -9.35 -9.51 -7.93
C PHE A 186 -8.26 -10.54 -8.22
N THR A 187 -7.00 -10.11 -8.16
CA THR A 187 -5.84 -10.99 -8.31
C THR A 187 -4.88 -10.74 -7.16
N ALA A 188 -4.24 -11.81 -6.68
CA ALA A 188 -3.06 -11.77 -5.84
C ALA A 188 -1.95 -12.54 -6.57
N THR A 189 -0.76 -11.96 -6.70
CA THR A 189 0.40 -12.62 -7.30
C THR A 189 1.56 -12.53 -6.32
N THR A 190 2.10 -13.68 -5.91
CA THR A 190 3.26 -13.75 -5.02
C THR A 190 4.52 -13.81 -5.88
N ASN A 191 5.49 -12.93 -5.66
CA ASN A 191 6.79 -13.01 -6.34
C ASN A 191 7.81 -13.85 -5.55
N GLU A 192 8.97 -14.11 -6.16
CA GLU A 192 10.07 -14.87 -5.53
C GLU A 192 10.64 -14.17 -4.28
N ASP A 193 10.52 -12.84 -4.19
CA ASP A 193 10.96 -12.01 -3.07
C ASP A 193 9.91 -11.88 -1.93
N THR A 194 8.87 -12.71 -1.95
CA THR A 194 7.72 -12.74 -1.00
C THR A 194 6.80 -11.51 -1.02
N ASP A 195 6.99 -10.55 -1.91
CA ASP A 195 6.04 -9.46 -2.08
C ASP A 195 4.78 -9.96 -2.78
N ILE A 196 3.63 -9.45 -2.34
CA ILE A 196 2.34 -9.76 -2.95
C ILE A 196 1.83 -8.54 -3.70
N ILE A 197 1.59 -8.73 -5.00
CA ILE A 197 0.94 -7.75 -5.85
C ILE A 197 -0.55 -8.09 -5.90
N PHE A 198 -1.37 -7.18 -5.41
CA PHE A 198 -2.82 -7.27 -5.47
C PHE A 198 -3.32 -6.37 -6.58
N THR A 199 -4.26 -6.85 -7.39
CA THR A 199 -4.93 -6.02 -8.40
C THR A 199 -6.43 -6.18 -8.31
N ALA A 200 -7.15 -5.13 -8.69
CA ALA A 200 -8.58 -5.22 -8.95
C ALA A 200 -8.93 -4.46 -10.22
N GLU A 201 -9.76 -5.08 -11.05
CA GLU A 201 -10.20 -4.54 -12.34
C GLU A 201 -11.67 -4.89 -12.61
N PRO A 202 -12.41 -3.99 -13.28
CA PRO A 202 -13.79 -4.25 -13.68
C PRO A 202 -13.86 -5.26 -14.83
N VAL A 203 -14.83 -6.17 -14.77
CA VAL A 203 -15.15 -7.15 -15.82
C VAL A 203 -16.37 -6.64 -16.61
N LEU A 204 -16.32 -6.74 -17.93
CA LEU A 204 -17.38 -6.33 -18.85
C LEU A 204 -18.68 -7.13 -18.64
#